data_AF-A0A0G3M8Y0-F1
#
_entry.id   AF-A0A0G3M8Y0-F1
#
_cell.length_a   1.000
_cell.length_b   1.000
_cell.length_c   1.000
_cell.angle_alpha   90.00
_cell.angle_beta   90.00
_cell.angle_gamma   90.00
#
_symmetry.space_group_name_H-M   'P 1'
#
loop_
_entity.id
_entity.type
_entity.pdbx_description
1 polymer ?
#
loop_
_entity_poly.entity_id
_entity_poly.type
_entity_poly.pdbx_seq_one_letter_code
_entity_poly.pdbx_strand_id
1 'polypeptide(L)'
;MSQTHSTSNFNKELTMNNHTIAYINISGILIISAILSGAYYFQFIMHEHPCPLCLLQRLCFLGVMFGLFLNLKFGFNSAHYGISILSALLGAGISYRQILLHICPSPTDFGFGTPVLGMHLYTWALIAFLTGILVIAFLMLFPKQFEKTEDHTLNPIFDFLSGIAFTLCFLLALTNGIATFFECGIGFCPDNPDSYMIFKGQWG
;
A
#
# COMPACT_ATOMS: atom_id res chain seq x y z
N MET A 1 -0.01 44.96 10.25
CA MET A 1 1.39 44.49 10.14
C MET A 1 1.79 43.48 11.25
N SER A 2 0.88 42.60 11.71
CA SER A 2 1.13 41.72 12.89
C SER A 2 0.94 40.21 12.63
N GLN A 3 0.81 39.77 11.37
CA GLN A 3 0.56 38.34 11.06
C GLN A 3 1.79 37.56 10.57
N THR A 4 2.88 38.22 10.18
CA THR A 4 4.07 37.56 9.63
C THR A 4 5.03 37.00 10.69
N HIS A 5 4.92 37.46 11.94
CA HIS A 5 5.84 37.06 13.02
C HIS A 5 5.42 35.78 13.76
N SER A 6 4.13 35.42 13.73
CA SER A 6 3.62 34.21 14.42
C SER A 6 3.74 32.95 13.57
N THR A 7 3.52 33.05 12.25
CA THR A 7 3.73 31.94 11.30
C THR A 7 5.20 31.53 11.20
N SER A 8 6.11 32.49 11.33
CA SER A 8 7.57 32.26 11.36
C SER A 8 8.03 31.36 12.51
N ASN A 9 7.47 31.54 13.71
CA ASN A 9 7.85 30.76 14.90
C ASN A 9 7.22 29.35 14.92
N PHE A 10 5.96 29.20 14.51
CA PHE A 10 5.32 27.87 14.41
C PHE A 10 6.03 26.98 13.38
N ASN A 11 6.41 27.56 12.23
CA ASN A 11 7.21 26.86 11.21
C ASN A 11 8.61 26.48 11.70
N LYS A 12 9.14 27.13 12.74
CA LYS A 12 10.47 26.85 13.29
C LYS A 12 10.49 25.65 14.24
N GLU A 13 9.34 25.29 14.84
CA GLU A 13 9.23 24.14 15.75
C GLU A 13 8.88 22.82 15.05
N LEU A 14 8.13 22.83 13.93
CA LEU A 14 7.88 21.64 13.11
C LEU A 14 8.93 21.48 11.99
N THR A 15 10.21 21.30 12.36
CA THR A 15 11.27 21.00 11.40
C THR A 15 11.74 19.56 11.56
N MET A 16 11.26 18.67 10.70
CA MET A 16 11.83 17.33 10.58
C MET A 16 12.92 17.34 9.50
N ASN A 17 14.04 16.66 9.76
CA ASN A 17 15.13 16.57 8.80
C ASN A 17 14.68 15.80 7.54
N ASN A 18 15.04 16.28 6.36
CA ASN A 18 14.76 15.63 5.07
C ASN A 18 15.26 14.18 5.04
N HIS A 19 16.38 13.88 5.72
CA HIS A 19 16.86 12.50 5.87
C HIS A 19 15.88 11.63 6.66
N THR A 20 15.28 12.14 7.74
CA THR A 20 14.28 11.41 8.53
C THR A 20 13.04 11.11 7.71
N ILE A 21 12.56 12.07 6.91
CA ILE A 21 11.41 11.88 6.02
C ILE A 21 11.71 10.80 4.96
N ALA A 22 12.90 10.85 4.37
CA ALA A 22 13.40 9.83 3.47
C ALA A 22 13.37 8.42 4.10
N TYR A 23 13.91 8.28 5.33
CA TYR A 23 13.88 7.02 6.05
C TYR A 23 12.46 6.53 6.35
N ILE A 24 11.53 7.43 6.70
CA ILE A 24 10.13 7.07 6.93
C ILE A 24 9.50 6.53 5.64
N ASN A 25 9.69 7.20 4.51
CA ASN A 25 9.17 6.74 3.22
C ASN A 25 9.74 5.37 2.81
N ILE A 26 11.04 5.17 2.98
CA ILE A 26 11.69 3.88 2.73
C ILE A 26 11.13 2.81 3.66
N SER A 27 11.00 3.10 4.96
CA SER A 27 10.42 2.16 5.92
C SER A 27 8.99 1.78 5.55
N GLY A 28 8.19 2.74 5.07
CA GLY A 28 6.84 2.49 4.58
C GLY A 28 6.83 1.51 3.40
N ILE A 29 7.73 1.69 2.43
CA ILE A 29 7.87 0.76 1.30
C ILE A 29 8.28 -0.64 1.79
N LEU A 30 9.23 -0.74 2.72
CA LEU A 30 9.67 -2.03 3.27
C LEU A 30 8.56 -2.75 4.06
N ILE A 31 7.80 -2.01 4.86
CA ILE A 31 6.67 -2.56 5.63
C ILE A 31 5.59 -3.09 4.66
N ILE A 32 5.21 -2.32 3.65
CA ILE A 32 4.20 -2.77 2.67
C ILE A 32 4.74 -3.97 1.87
N SER A 33 6.03 -3.97 1.52
CA SER A 33 6.68 -5.12 0.87
C SER A 33 6.59 -6.38 1.73
N ALA A 34 6.80 -6.26 3.05
CA ALA A 34 6.67 -7.38 3.98
C ALA A 34 5.22 -7.88 4.08
N ILE A 35 4.24 -6.96 4.15
CA ILE A 35 2.80 -7.31 4.15
C ILE A 35 2.43 -8.09 2.89
N LEU A 36 2.82 -7.59 1.70
CA LEU A 36 2.57 -8.26 0.43
C LEU A 36 3.28 -9.62 0.34
N SER A 37 4.52 -9.71 0.83
CA SER A 37 5.26 -10.97 0.87
C SER A 37 4.58 -12.00 1.76
N GLY A 38 4.05 -11.58 2.91
CA GLY A 38 3.22 -12.42 3.78
C GLY A 38 1.95 -12.90 3.06
N ALA A 39 1.27 -12.01 2.33
CA ALA A 39 0.09 -12.40 1.55
C ALA A 39 0.43 -13.42 0.44
N TYR A 40 1.59 -13.31 -0.20
CA TYR A 40 2.07 -14.30 -1.17
C TYR A 40 2.45 -15.62 -0.53
N TYR A 41 2.98 -15.61 0.69
CA TYR A 41 3.25 -16.82 1.46
C TYR A 41 1.96 -17.64 1.63
N PHE A 42 0.85 -17.03 2.06
CA PHE A 42 -0.43 -17.72 2.18
C PHE A 42 -0.94 -18.26 0.83
N GLN A 43 -0.80 -17.49 -0.24
CA GLN A 43 -1.26 -17.93 -1.55
C GLN A 43 -0.46 -19.12 -2.12
N PHE A 44 0.88 -19.04 -2.10
CA PHE A 44 1.72 -20.02 -2.78
C PHE A 44 2.06 -21.23 -1.92
N ILE A 45 2.15 -21.07 -0.59
CA ILE A 45 2.59 -22.13 0.33
C ILE A 45 1.39 -22.79 1.01
N MET A 46 0.39 -22.01 1.44
CA MET A 46 -0.84 -22.59 2.03
C MET A 46 -1.86 -23.00 0.97
N HIS A 47 -1.58 -22.76 -0.31
CA HIS A 47 -2.47 -23.07 -1.44
C HIS A 47 -3.91 -22.51 -1.26
N GLU A 48 -4.05 -21.41 -0.54
CA GLU A 48 -5.33 -20.72 -0.39
C GLU A 48 -5.61 -19.87 -1.64
N HIS A 49 -6.78 -20.07 -2.25
CA HIS A 49 -7.20 -19.31 -3.43
C HIS A 49 -7.45 -17.83 -3.06
N PRO A 50 -6.83 -16.86 -3.77
CA PRO A 50 -7.01 -15.46 -3.45
C PRO A 50 -8.40 -15.00 -3.90
N CYS A 51 -9.14 -14.39 -2.97
CA CYS A 51 -10.42 -13.78 -3.29
C CYS A 51 -10.24 -12.57 -4.26
N PRO A 52 -11.20 -12.25 -5.15
CA PRO A 52 -11.08 -11.11 -6.06
C PRO A 52 -10.86 -9.76 -5.34
N LEU A 53 -11.51 -9.57 -4.18
CA LEU A 53 -11.32 -8.38 -3.35
C LEU A 53 -9.90 -8.30 -2.78
N CYS A 54 -9.28 -9.44 -2.48
CA CYS A 54 -7.93 -9.56 -1.94
C CYS A 54 -6.89 -9.10 -2.99
N LEU A 55 -7.09 -9.47 -4.27
CA LEU A 55 -6.24 -9.00 -5.38
C LEU A 55 -6.31 -7.48 -5.56
N LEU A 56 -7.51 -6.91 -5.40
CA LEU A 56 -7.70 -5.46 -5.48
C LEU A 56 -7.04 -4.72 -4.30
N GLN A 57 -7.09 -5.29 -3.09
CA GLN A 57 -6.36 -4.74 -1.93
C GLN A 57 -4.85 -4.72 -2.18
N ARG A 58 -4.28 -5.76 -2.79
CA ARG A 58 -2.85 -5.79 -3.15
C ARG A 58 -2.51 -4.70 -4.16
N LEU A 59 -3.38 -4.45 -5.14
CA LEU A 59 -3.20 -3.34 -6.09
C LEU A 59 -3.20 -1.98 -5.37
N CYS A 60 -4.08 -1.79 -4.38
CA CYS A 60 -4.08 -0.59 -3.56
C CYS A 60 -2.79 -0.43 -2.76
N PHE A 61 -2.25 -1.49 -2.15
CA PHE A 61 -0.95 -1.45 -1.46
C PHE A 61 0.20 -1.08 -2.41
N LEU A 62 0.21 -1.63 -3.63
CA LEU A 62 1.18 -1.26 -4.66
C LEU A 62 1.05 0.22 -5.05
N GLY A 63 -0.18 0.76 -5.13
CA GLY A 63 -0.42 2.19 -5.34
C GLY A 63 0.14 3.08 -4.24
N VAL A 64 0.03 2.65 -2.97
CA VAL A 64 0.66 3.33 -1.82
C VAL A 64 2.19 3.31 -1.96
N MET A 65 2.79 2.14 -2.23
CA MET A 65 4.24 2.03 -2.44
C MET A 65 4.72 2.92 -3.58
N PHE A 66 3.97 2.97 -4.67
CA PHE A 66 4.31 3.78 -5.84
C PHE A 66 4.35 5.27 -5.50
N GLY A 67 3.35 5.79 -4.77
CA GLY A 67 3.35 7.19 -4.35
C GLY A 67 4.48 7.53 -3.37
N LEU A 68 4.81 6.63 -2.44
CA LEU A 68 6.00 6.79 -1.57
C LEU A 68 7.30 6.76 -2.38
N PHE A 69 7.40 5.90 -3.38
CA PHE A 69 8.56 5.82 -4.27
C PHE A 69 8.74 7.09 -5.11
N LEU A 70 7.65 7.69 -5.62
CA LEU A 70 7.71 8.95 -6.36
C LEU A 70 8.33 10.08 -5.51
N ASN A 71 8.02 10.12 -4.21
CA ASN A 71 8.66 11.05 -3.27
C ASN A 71 10.17 10.82 -3.11
N LEU A 72 10.64 9.59 -3.21
CA LEU A 72 12.06 9.27 -3.13
C LEU A 72 12.79 9.61 -4.44
N LYS A 73 12.15 9.42 -5.60
CA LYS A 73 12.80 9.57 -6.91
C LYS A 73 12.75 10.99 -7.47
N PHE A 74 11.62 11.67 -7.32
CA PHE A 74 11.36 12.98 -7.92
C PHE A 74 11.40 14.13 -6.89
N GLY A 75 11.73 13.81 -5.64
CA GLY A 75 11.70 14.74 -4.52
C GLY A 75 10.34 14.77 -3.82
N PHE A 76 10.35 15.30 -2.59
CA PHE A 76 9.17 15.35 -1.74
C PHE A 76 8.13 16.33 -2.32
N ASN A 77 6.95 15.81 -2.67
CA ASN A 77 5.85 16.60 -3.18
C ASN A 77 4.53 16.12 -2.57
N SER A 78 3.66 17.05 -2.17
CA SER A 78 2.34 16.73 -1.62
C SER A 78 1.47 15.93 -2.60
N ALA A 79 1.66 16.10 -3.91
CA ALA A 79 0.93 15.34 -4.93
C ALA A 79 1.21 13.83 -4.86
N HIS A 80 2.47 13.43 -4.63
CA HIS A 80 2.85 12.01 -4.52
C HIS A 80 2.27 11.35 -3.25
N TYR A 81 2.23 12.10 -2.14
CA TYR A 81 1.50 11.66 -0.94
C TYR A 81 -0.01 11.58 -1.18
N GLY A 82 -0.59 12.47 -2.00
CA GLY A 82 -1.97 12.40 -2.43
C GLY A 82 -2.31 11.09 -3.15
N ILE A 83 -1.46 10.63 -4.06
CA ILE A 83 -1.61 9.33 -4.74
C ILE A 83 -1.60 8.18 -3.72
N SER A 84 -0.69 8.27 -2.75
CA SER A 84 -0.56 7.26 -1.69
C SER A 84 -1.82 7.20 -0.82
N ILE A 85 -2.33 8.35 -0.36
CA ILE A 85 -3.54 8.45 0.45
C ILE A 85 -4.76 7.96 -0.33
N LEU A 86 -4.91 8.36 -1.59
CA LEU A 86 -6.05 7.95 -2.42
C LEU A 86 -6.07 6.43 -2.60
N SER A 87 -4.91 5.84 -2.86
CA SER A 87 -4.74 4.38 -2.98
C SER A 87 -5.07 3.68 -1.65
N ALA A 88 -4.64 4.24 -0.52
CA ALA A 88 -4.94 3.70 0.80
C ALA A 88 -6.42 3.82 1.18
N LEU A 89 -7.10 4.91 0.80
CA LEU A 89 -8.54 5.08 1.02
C LEU A 89 -9.36 4.07 0.23
N LEU A 90 -9.01 3.84 -1.04
CA LEU A 90 -9.63 2.80 -1.85
C LEU A 90 -9.42 1.41 -1.22
N GLY A 91 -8.20 1.09 -0.82
CA GLY A 91 -7.85 -0.17 -0.15
C GLY A 91 -8.60 -0.37 1.17
N ALA A 92 -8.73 0.67 1.98
CA ALA A 92 -9.50 0.66 3.22
C ALA A 92 -11.00 0.40 2.93
N GLY A 93 -11.58 1.06 1.92
CA GLY A 93 -12.96 0.83 1.51
C GLY A 93 -13.23 -0.61 1.06
N ILE A 94 -12.32 -1.19 0.27
CA ILE A 94 -12.43 -2.60 -0.18
C ILE A 94 -12.30 -3.56 1.01
N SER A 95 -11.35 -3.31 1.91
CA SER A 95 -11.15 -4.11 3.13
C SER A 95 -12.37 -4.03 4.04
N TYR A 96 -12.93 -2.83 4.23
CA TYR A 96 -14.14 -2.62 5.01
C TYR A 96 -15.35 -3.33 4.39
N ARG A 97 -15.52 -3.27 3.07
CA ARG A 97 -16.56 -4.05 2.36
C ARG A 97 -16.40 -5.54 2.61
N GLN A 98 -15.18 -6.07 2.57
CA GLN A 98 -14.92 -7.49 2.85
C GLN A 98 -15.30 -7.86 4.28
N ILE A 99 -14.99 -7.02 5.27
CA ILE A 99 -15.43 -7.24 6.66
C ILE A 99 -16.95 -7.28 6.75
N LEU A 100 -17.65 -6.32 6.12
CA LEU A 100 -19.12 -6.26 6.16
C LEU A 100 -19.79 -7.49 5.54
N LEU A 101 -19.21 -8.04 4.47
CA LEU A 101 -19.73 -9.26 3.84
C LEU A 101 -19.66 -10.49 4.75
N HIS A 102 -18.71 -10.53 5.68
CA HIS A 102 -18.54 -11.64 6.63
C HIS A 102 -19.11 -11.37 8.02
N ILE A 103 -19.64 -10.17 8.28
CA ILE A 103 -20.23 -9.81 9.58
C ILE A 103 -21.63 -10.43 9.77
N CYS A 104 -22.33 -10.71 8.66
CA CYS A 104 -23.59 -11.46 8.64
C CYS A 104 -23.35 -12.83 7.98
N PRO A 105 -22.71 -13.79 8.69
CA PRO A 105 -22.42 -15.08 8.11
C PRO A 105 -23.73 -15.80 7.75
N SER A 106 -23.82 -16.26 6.50
CA SER A 106 -24.73 -17.35 6.17
C SER A 106 -24.29 -18.59 6.97
N PRO A 107 -25.20 -19.52 7.33
CA PRO A 107 -24.89 -20.65 8.24
C PRO A 107 -23.76 -21.61 7.79
N THR A 108 -23.17 -21.40 6.61
CA THR A 108 -22.07 -22.17 6.03
C THR A 108 -20.78 -21.36 5.81
N ASP A 109 -20.72 -20.09 6.22
CA ASP A 109 -19.63 -19.17 5.85
C ASP A 109 -18.79 -18.76 7.06
N PHE A 110 -17.63 -19.41 7.23
CA PHE A 110 -16.69 -19.18 8.34
C PHE A 110 -15.63 -18.09 8.02
N GLY A 111 -15.78 -17.37 6.91
CA GLY A 111 -14.87 -16.32 6.47
C GLY A 111 -13.69 -16.85 5.65
N PHE A 112 -13.25 -16.08 4.65
CA PHE A 112 -12.10 -16.46 3.81
C PHE A 112 -10.77 -16.26 4.52
N GLY A 113 -9.90 -17.27 4.39
CA GLY A 113 -8.50 -17.25 4.78
C GLY A 113 -8.23 -17.62 6.24
N THR A 114 -7.07 -18.23 6.48
CA THR A 114 -6.64 -18.61 7.83
C THR A 114 -6.48 -17.39 8.75
N PRO A 115 -7.09 -17.37 9.95
CA PRO A 115 -6.95 -16.25 10.87
C PRO A 115 -5.54 -16.20 11.45
N VAL A 116 -4.91 -15.03 11.35
CA VAL A 116 -3.60 -14.74 11.96
C VAL A 116 -3.84 -13.95 13.24
N LEU A 117 -3.39 -14.49 14.38
CA LEU A 117 -3.65 -13.93 15.71
C LEU A 117 -5.15 -13.76 16.04
N GLY A 118 -6.01 -14.63 15.50
CA GLY A 118 -7.46 -14.59 15.74
C GLY A 118 -8.22 -13.57 14.89
N MET A 119 -7.56 -12.84 13.97
CA MET A 119 -8.20 -11.94 13.01
C MET A 119 -7.89 -12.35 11.57
N HIS A 120 -8.86 -12.22 10.67
CA HIS A 120 -8.65 -12.51 9.25
C HIS A 120 -7.74 -11.46 8.57
N LEU A 121 -7.05 -11.86 7.51
CA LEU A 121 -6.09 -11.03 6.78
C LEU A 121 -6.67 -9.71 6.26
N TYR A 122 -7.96 -9.67 5.89
CA TYR A 122 -8.63 -8.45 5.44
C TYR A 122 -8.83 -7.41 6.56
N THR A 123 -8.88 -7.83 7.83
CA THR A 123 -8.93 -6.90 8.98
C THR A 123 -7.56 -6.27 9.21
N TRP A 124 -6.49 -7.07 9.08
CA TRP A 124 -5.12 -6.57 9.10
C TRP A 124 -4.84 -5.60 7.96
N ALA A 125 -5.37 -5.88 6.75
CA ALA A 125 -5.26 -4.98 5.61
C ALA A 125 -5.92 -3.61 5.91
N LEU A 126 -7.12 -3.60 6.50
CA LEU A 126 -7.78 -2.35 6.91
C LEU A 126 -6.92 -1.55 7.90
N ILE A 127 -6.39 -2.19 8.93
CA ILE A 127 -5.53 -1.55 9.94
C ILE A 127 -4.29 -0.95 9.27
N ALA A 128 -3.65 -1.68 8.36
CA ALA A 128 -2.47 -1.22 7.64
C ALA A 128 -2.78 0.00 6.75
N PHE A 129 -3.91 0.02 6.03
CA PHE A 129 -4.31 1.18 5.23
C PHE A 129 -4.61 2.41 6.10
N LEU A 130 -5.35 2.26 7.20
CA LEU A 130 -5.64 3.35 8.12
C LEU A 130 -4.38 3.91 8.76
N THR A 131 -3.46 3.03 9.19
CA THR A 131 -2.17 3.42 9.74
C THR A 131 -1.33 4.16 8.71
N GLY A 132 -1.30 3.69 7.45
CA GLY A 132 -0.61 4.37 6.35
C GLY A 132 -1.16 5.77 6.10
N ILE A 133 -2.49 5.94 6.08
CA ILE A 133 -3.13 7.25 5.94
C ILE A 133 -2.71 8.17 7.09
N LEU A 134 -2.74 7.69 8.34
CA LEU A 134 -2.35 8.48 9.51
C LEU A 134 -0.89 8.91 9.46
N VAL A 135 0.03 8.01 9.07
CA VAL A 135 1.45 8.32 8.94
C VAL A 135 1.67 9.37 7.84
N ILE A 136 1.06 9.21 6.67
CA ILE A 136 1.22 10.16 5.56
C ILE A 136 0.58 11.51 5.92
N ALA A 137 -0.58 11.51 6.57
CA ALA A 137 -1.22 12.73 7.05
C ALA A 137 -0.34 13.46 8.08
N PHE A 138 0.29 12.71 8.99
CA PHE A 138 1.26 13.26 9.95
C PHE A 138 2.48 13.84 9.23
N LEU A 139 3.03 13.14 8.23
CA LEU A 139 4.12 13.66 7.41
C LEU A 139 3.72 14.98 6.74
N MET A 140 2.51 15.11 6.21
CA MET A 140 2.03 16.33 5.56
C MET A 140 1.93 17.55 6.49
N LEU A 141 1.93 17.37 7.82
CA LEU A 141 1.96 18.49 8.78
C LEU A 141 3.28 19.26 8.77
N PHE A 142 4.32 18.75 8.11
CA PHE A 142 5.64 19.37 8.03
C PHE A 142 5.87 20.01 6.65
N PRO A 143 5.31 21.20 6.35
CA PRO A 143 5.32 21.78 5.01
C PRO A 143 6.71 22.14 4.48
N LYS A 144 7.69 22.33 5.38
CA LYS A 144 9.09 22.60 5.04
C LYS A 144 9.76 21.52 4.20
N GLN A 145 9.26 20.29 4.24
CA GLN A 145 9.79 19.21 3.41
C GLN A 145 9.54 19.42 1.91
N PHE A 146 8.55 20.25 1.55
CA PHE A 146 8.19 20.55 0.18
C PHE A 146 8.92 21.80 -0.36
N GLU A 147 9.71 22.49 0.48
CA GLU A 147 10.54 23.59 0.02
C GLU A 147 11.63 23.05 -0.90
N LYS A 148 11.61 23.51 -2.15
CA LYS A 148 12.53 23.11 -3.20
C LYS A 148 13.94 23.57 -2.83
N THR A 149 14.73 22.67 -2.24
CA THR A 149 16.14 22.94 -1.94
C THR A 149 16.95 22.58 -3.19
N GLU A 150 17.72 23.52 -3.73
CA GLU A 150 18.41 23.36 -5.02
C GLU A 150 19.59 22.37 -4.99
N ASP A 151 19.97 21.84 -3.82
CA ASP A 151 21.09 20.91 -3.67
C ASP A 151 20.66 19.55 -3.14
N HIS A 152 20.09 18.70 -4.00
CA HIS A 152 19.96 17.28 -3.72
C HIS A 152 21.20 16.52 -4.21
N THR A 153 22.33 16.69 -3.51
CA THR A 153 23.36 15.64 -3.50
C THR A 153 22.84 14.50 -2.64
N LEU A 154 21.96 13.68 -3.20
CA LEU A 154 21.45 12.49 -2.53
C LEU A 154 22.63 11.55 -2.26
N ASN A 155 22.76 11.11 -1.02
CA ASN A 155 23.79 10.14 -0.65
C ASN A 155 23.69 8.91 -1.59
N PRO A 156 24.80 8.31 -2.03
CA PRO A 156 24.78 7.15 -2.92
C PRO A 156 24.00 5.95 -2.33
N ILE A 157 23.94 5.86 -1.00
CA ILE A 157 23.13 4.88 -0.27
C ILE A 157 21.63 5.07 -0.55
N PHE A 158 21.17 6.32 -0.65
CA PHE A 158 19.77 6.65 -0.88
C PHE A 158 19.33 6.27 -2.30
N ASP A 159 20.18 6.52 -3.31
CA ASP A 159 19.94 6.07 -4.69
C ASP A 159 19.88 4.55 -4.80
N PHE A 160 20.79 3.85 -4.11
CA PHE A 160 20.78 2.39 -4.05
C PHE A 160 19.49 1.85 -3.40
N LEU A 161 19.07 2.44 -2.28
CA LEU A 161 17.91 2.00 -1.51
C LEU A 161 16.59 2.30 -2.24
N SER A 162 16.52 3.44 -2.95
CA SER A 162 15.44 3.77 -3.88
C SER A 162 15.37 2.77 -5.06
N GLY A 163 16.52 2.34 -5.56
CA GLY A 163 16.62 1.27 -6.57
C GLY A 163 16.04 -0.06 -6.07
N ILE A 164 16.40 -0.49 -4.86
CA ILE A 164 15.85 -1.70 -4.24
C ILE A 164 14.32 -1.59 -4.08
N ALA A 165 13.85 -0.46 -3.55
CA ALA A 165 12.42 -0.18 -3.39
C ALA A 165 11.66 -0.30 -4.72
N PHE A 166 12.23 0.25 -5.80
CA PHE A 166 11.65 0.14 -7.14
C PHE A 166 11.60 -1.30 -7.63
N THR A 167 12.70 -2.04 -7.49
CA THR A 167 12.76 -3.45 -7.89
C THR A 167 11.74 -4.29 -7.13
N LEU A 168 11.60 -4.09 -5.82
CA LEU A 168 10.58 -4.76 -5.01
C LEU A 168 9.17 -4.40 -5.47
N CYS A 169 8.86 -3.11 -5.63
CA CYS A 169 7.55 -2.67 -6.11
C CYS A 169 7.22 -3.27 -7.48
N PHE A 170 8.18 -3.29 -8.40
CA PHE A 170 8.01 -3.84 -9.74
C PHE A 170 7.78 -5.36 -9.71
N LEU A 171 8.58 -6.10 -8.94
CA LEU A 171 8.43 -7.56 -8.82
C LEU A 171 7.09 -7.92 -8.18
N LEU A 172 6.71 -7.25 -7.09
CA LEU A 172 5.42 -7.50 -6.43
C LEU A 172 4.25 -7.13 -7.35
N ALA A 173 4.34 -6.03 -8.09
CA ALA A 173 3.33 -5.66 -9.08
C ALA A 173 3.21 -6.69 -10.20
N LEU A 174 4.35 -7.18 -10.71
CA LEU A 174 4.39 -8.21 -11.74
C LEU A 174 3.77 -9.51 -11.23
N THR A 175 4.13 -9.97 -10.03
CA THR A 175 3.55 -11.17 -9.43
C THR A 175 2.05 -10.99 -9.17
N ASN A 176 1.59 -9.81 -8.74
CA ASN A 176 0.18 -9.53 -8.55
C ASN A 176 -0.59 -9.56 -9.89
N GLY A 177 -0.02 -8.97 -10.94
CA GLY A 177 -0.60 -8.99 -12.29
C GLY A 177 -0.69 -10.39 -12.87
N ILE A 178 0.38 -11.18 -12.72
CA ILE A 178 0.43 -12.59 -13.13
C ILE A 178 -0.62 -13.40 -12.36
N ALA A 179 -0.67 -13.27 -11.03
CA ALA A 179 -1.67 -13.95 -10.20
C ALA A 179 -3.10 -13.56 -10.60
N THR A 180 -3.36 -12.28 -10.85
CA THR A 180 -4.67 -11.79 -11.30
C THR A 180 -5.04 -12.36 -12.66
N PHE A 181 -4.09 -12.43 -13.60
CA PHE A 181 -4.31 -13.02 -14.91
C PHE A 181 -4.63 -14.52 -14.83
N PHE A 182 -3.95 -15.26 -13.95
CA PHE A 182 -4.25 -16.68 -13.74
C PHE A 182 -5.60 -16.94 -13.07
N GLU A 183 -6.01 -16.05 -12.15
CA GLU A 183 -7.27 -16.17 -11.42
C GLU A 183 -8.47 -15.74 -12.28
N CYS A 184 -8.36 -14.61 -12.98
CA CYS A 184 -9.50 -13.96 -13.64
C CYS A 184 -9.49 -14.10 -15.18
N GLY A 185 -8.38 -14.52 -15.78
CA GLY A 185 -8.24 -14.57 -17.24
C GLY A 185 -8.40 -13.20 -17.90
N ILE A 186 -9.06 -13.16 -19.06
CA ILE A 186 -9.36 -11.92 -19.83
C ILE A 186 -10.73 -11.33 -19.43
N GLY A 187 -11.50 -12.02 -18.58
CA GLY A 187 -12.86 -11.65 -18.17
C GLY A 187 -12.98 -11.13 -16.73
N PHE A 188 -14.21 -11.06 -16.22
CA PHE A 188 -14.48 -10.73 -14.81
C PHE A 188 -14.14 -11.91 -13.90
N CYS A 189 -13.49 -11.63 -12.77
CA CYS A 189 -13.20 -12.65 -11.76
C CYS A 189 -14.51 -13.24 -11.19
N PRO A 190 -14.61 -14.55 -10.99
CA PRO A 190 -15.77 -15.16 -10.34
C PRO A 190 -15.80 -14.74 -8.85
N ASP A 191 -16.99 -14.48 -8.30
CA ASP A 191 -17.15 -14.05 -6.92
C ASP A 191 -16.70 -15.10 -5.87
N ASN A 192 -16.56 -16.37 -6.28
CA ASN A 192 -16.15 -17.47 -5.42
C ASN A 192 -15.28 -18.49 -6.19
N PRO A 193 -13.93 -18.35 -6.20
CA PRO A 193 -13.07 -19.25 -6.96
C PRO A 193 -12.73 -20.54 -6.19
N ASP A 194 -13.25 -21.67 -6.69
CA ASP A 194 -12.82 -23.02 -6.26
C ASP A 194 -11.68 -23.58 -7.14
N SER A 195 -11.23 -22.84 -8.16
CA SER A 195 -10.20 -23.26 -9.12
C SER A 195 -9.71 -22.13 -10.04
N TYR A 196 -8.45 -22.17 -10.48
CA TYR A 196 -7.89 -21.27 -11.50
C TYR A 196 -8.58 -21.44 -12.88
N MET A 197 -9.14 -20.35 -13.42
CA MET A 197 -9.89 -20.32 -14.69
C MET A 197 -9.09 -20.84 -15.89
N ILE A 198 -7.75 -20.64 -15.91
CA ILE A 198 -6.90 -21.05 -17.04
C ILE A 198 -6.90 -22.56 -17.28
N PHE A 199 -7.05 -23.37 -16.22
CA PHE A 199 -7.08 -24.83 -16.32
C PHE A 199 -8.47 -25.35 -16.69
N LYS A 200 -9.53 -24.54 -16.55
CA LYS A 200 -10.91 -24.90 -16.95
C LYS A 200 -11.31 -24.38 -18.33
N GLY A 201 -10.53 -23.49 -18.96
CA GLY A 201 -10.79 -23.03 -20.32
C GLY A 201 -12.09 -22.25 -20.50
N GLN A 202 -12.67 -21.71 -19.42
CA GLN A 202 -13.87 -20.87 -19.47
C GLN A 202 -13.46 -19.41 -19.69
N TRP A 203 -13.42 -19.01 -20.96
CA TRP A 203 -13.19 -17.63 -21.38
C TRP A 203 -14.53 -17.00 -21.79
N GLY A 204 -15.26 -16.45 -20.81
CA GLY A 204 -16.54 -15.76 -21.02
C GLY A 204 -17.76 -16.60 -20.70
#